data_AF-A0A8B9A099-F1
#
_entry.id   AF-A0A8B9A099-F1
#
_cell.length_a   1.000
_cell.length_b   1.000
_cell.length_c   1.000
_cell.angle_alpha   90.00
_cell.angle_beta   90.00
_cell.angle_gamma   90.00
#
_symmetry.space_group_name_H-M   'P 1'
#
loop_
_entity.id
_entity.type
_entity.pdbx_description
1 polymer ?
#
loop_
_entity_poly.entity_id
_entity_poly.type
_entity_poly.pdbx_seq_one_letter_code
_entity_poly.pdbx_strand_id
1 'polypeptide(L)'
;MPELLPYPLWVSVVISFSIGFALGPFLFILWRLAISRCRRIKTNEEELADTPTVFSPMLRSNLSFIDKLRHNDFPAGLQVIGRGGCGEVYKAELLVSGRRIPIAIKKVLQPSLDAANLTEEENRLLRFQMRQIRSEILTVGRMRHPNLLRLLAHVPQPECHYLVYEFMHYGSLHDVLKRGARELDWPTRYRIALGIAAGLEYLHMVHRPRIIHRDLKPANILLDDGLNARIADFGLAKVVPDFISGPFSSRNIAGTVGYIAPEYFQTLSCTDKCDIYSFGVILAVLVTGKFPNDVFFQMTDEMFIIGWVRSVLRSDNPKVAIDPNLVGCGLEEQMLLVLKIACFCTYDDPSERPNSKDVRCMLSQIKH
;
A
#
# COMPACT_ATOMS: atom_id res chain seq x y z
N MET A 1 -36.38 -67.64 -25.57
CA MET A 1 -36.16 -66.26 -25.12
C MET A 1 -37.48 -65.52 -25.26
N PRO A 2 -38.15 -65.08 -24.18
CA PRO A 2 -39.33 -64.24 -24.32
C PRO A 2 -38.89 -62.79 -24.57
N GLU A 3 -39.35 -62.23 -25.69
CA GLU A 3 -39.21 -60.81 -26.04
C GLU A 3 -39.97 -59.94 -25.02
N LEU A 4 -39.26 -58.98 -24.41
CA LEU A 4 -39.90 -57.93 -23.63
C LEU A 4 -40.73 -57.05 -24.56
N LEU A 5 -42.05 -57.02 -24.36
CA LEU A 5 -42.96 -56.06 -24.97
C LEU A 5 -42.50 -54.62 -24.66
N PRO A 6 -42.45 -53.71 -25.66
CA PRO A 6 -42.08 -52.32 -25.41
C PRO A 6 -43.18 -51.62 -24.60
N TYR A 7 -42.80 -51.00 -23.47
CA TYR A 7 -43.71 -50.18 -22.68
C TYR A 7 -44.38 -49.09 -23.56
N PRO A 8 -45.69 -48.79 -23.37
CA PRO A 8 -46.36 -47.81 -24.21
C PRO A 8 -45.76 -46.41 -24.03
N LEU A 9 -45.51 -45.71 -25.13
CA LEU A 9 -44.93 -44.35 -25.15
C LEU A 9 -45.70 -43.36 -24.24
N TRP A 10 -47.02 -43.52 -24.12
CA TRP A 10 -47.88 -42.68 -23.29
C TRP A 10 -47.59 -42.82 -21.78
N VAL A 11 -47.13 -43.98 -21.32
CA VAL A 11 -46.77 -44.20 -19.91
C VAL A 11 -45.52 -43.39 -19.55
N SER A 12 -44.51 -43.38 -20.41
CA SER A 12 -43.30 -42.55 -20.24
C SER A 12 -43.63 -41.05 -20.24
N VAL A 13 -44.58 -40.61 -21.07
CA VAL A 13 -45.05 -39.22 -21.10
C VAL A 13 -45.76 -38.86 -19.80
N VAL A 14 -46.69 -39.69 -19.32
CA VAL A 14 -47.43 -39.44 -18.07
C VAL A 14 -46.49 -39.43 -16.85
N ILE A 15 -45.53 -40.36 -16.79
CA ILE A 15 -44.52 -40.38 -15.72
C ILE A 15 -43.66 -39.12 -15.76
N SER A 16 -43.21 -38.68 -16.95
CA SER A 16 -42.41 -37.46 -17.10
C SER A 16 -43.17 -36.20 -16.69
N PHE A 17 -44.44 -36.07 -17.08
CA PHE A 17 -45.29 -34.97 -16.66
C PHE A 17 -45.55 -34.98 -15.15
N SER A 18 -45.79 -36.15 -14.56
CA SER A 18 -46.04 -36.31 -13.12
C SER A 18 -44.79 -35.96 -12.28
N ILE A 19 -43.61 -36.40 -12.73
CA ILE A 19 -42.33 -36.05 -12.11
C ILE A 19 -42.06 -34.54 -12.23
N GLY A 20 -42.33 -33.93 -13.39
CA GLY A 20 -42.19 -32.48 -13.59
C GLY A 20 -43.13 -31.66 -12.70
N PHE A 21 -44.38 -32.09 -12.53
CA PHE A 21 -45.36 -31.42 -11.68
C PHE A 21 -45.05 -31.56 -10.19
N ALA A 22 -44.45 -32.68 -9.77
CA ALA A 22 -44.05 -32.92 -8.38
C ALA A 22 -42.71 -32.24 -8.02
N LEU A 23 -41.69 -32.33 -8.88
CA LEU A 23 -40.35 -31.79 -8.59
C LEU A 23 -40.21 -30.29 -8.92
N GLY A 24 -40.97 -29.78 -9.89
CA GLY A 24 -40.91 -28.38 -10.32
C GLY A 24 -41.15 -27.37 -9.18
N PRO A 25 -42.26 -27.50 -8.41
CA PRO A 25 -42.53 -26.61 -7.28
C PRO A 25 -41.46 -26.69 -6.19
N PHE A 26 -40.94 -27.89 -5.91
CA PHE A 26 -39.88 -28.10 -4.92
C PHE A 26 -38.56 -27.42 -5.34
N LEU A 27 -38.13 -27.60 -6.60
CA LEU A 27 -36.95 -26.94 -7.15
C LEU A 27 -37.12 -25.41 -7.21
N PHE A 28 -38.32 -24.92 -7.52
CA PHE A 28 -38.62 -23.49 -7.50
C PHE A 28 -38.54 -22.89 -6.08
N ILE A 29 -39.01 -23.61 -5.06
CA ILE A 29 -38.88 -23.19 -3.66
C ILE A 29 -37.40 -23.17 -3.24
N LEU A 30 -36.63 -24.21 -3.58
CA LEU A 30 -35.18 -24.23 -3.31
C LEU A 30 -34.44 -23.09 -4.00
N TRP A 31 -34.78 -22.79 -5.26
CA TRP A 31 -34.22 -21.66 -5.99
C TRP A 31 -34.60 -20.31 -5.36
N ARG A 32 -35.85 -20.14 -4.93
CA ARG A 32 -36.32 -18.94 -4.20
C ARG A 32 -35.59 -18.78 -2.86
N LEU A 33 -35.36 -19.87 -2.13
CA LEU A 33 -34.60 -19.87 -0.87
C LEU A 33 -33.10 -19.58 -1.10
N ALA A 34 -32.52 -20.09 -2.19
CA ALA A 34 -31.16 -19.76 -2.59
C ALA A 34 -31.03 -18.28 -2.96
N ILE A 35 -31.98 -17.73 -3.72
CA ILE A 35 -32.02 -16.30 -4.06
C ILE A 35 -32.22 -15.45 -2.81
N SER A 36 -33.16 -15.81 -1.92
CA SER A 36 -33.40 -15.04 -0.70
C SER A 36 -32.18 -15.07 0.22
N ARG A 37 -31.48 -16.20 0.32
CA ARG A 37 -30.23 -16.33 1.05
C ARG A 37 -29.10 -15.52 0.41
N CYS A 38 -28.93 -15.55 -0.92
CA CYS A 38 -27.96 -14.73 -1.63
C CYS A 38 -28.26 -13.22 -1.48
N ARG A 39 -29.54 -12.83 -1.58
CA ARG A 39 -29.96 -11.43 -1.33
C ARG A 39 -29.67 -11.02 0.10
N ARG A 40 -29.96 -11.87 1.08
CA ARG A 40 -29.69 -11.61 2.50
C ARG A 40 -28.20 -11.51 2.81
N ILE A 41 -27.36 -12.35 2.20
CA ILE A 41 -25.90 -12.25 2.30
C ILE A 41 -25.42 -10.93 1.70
N LYS A 42 -25.95 -10.55 0.53
CA LYS A 42 -25.58 -9.29 -0.13
C LYS A 42 -25.98 -8.06 0.69
N THR A 43 -27.18 -8.03 1.27
CA THR A 43 -27.59 -6.94 2.17
C THR A 43 -26.74 -6.90 3.45
N ASN A 44 -26.40 -8.05 4.03
CA ASN A 44 -25.52 -8.09 5.21
C ASN A 44 -24.09 -7.65 4.88
N GLU A 45 -23.56 -7.96 3.68
CA GLU A 45 -22.27 -7.46 3.22
C GLU A 45 -22.26 -5.95 3.02
N GLU A 46 -23.34 -5.39 2.48
CA GLU A 46 -23.53 -3.94 2.31
C GLU A 46 -23.65 -3.23 3.68
N GLU A 47 -24.41 -3.80 4.61
CA GLU A 47 -24.55 -3.25 5.96
C GLU A 47 -23.23 -3.33 6.75
N LEU A 48 -22.50 -4.45 6.64
CA LEU A 48 -21.16 -4.59 7.19
C LEU A 48 -20.15 -3.66 6.48
N ALA A 49 -20.40 -3.27 5.23
CA ALA A 49 -19.54 -2.37 4.47
C ALA A 49 -19.58 -0.92 4.96
N ASP A 50 -20.58 -0.53 5.76
CA ASP A 50 -20.67 0.79 6.35
C ASP A 50 -20.30 0.82 7.84
N THR A 51 -19.90 -0.32 8.39
CA THR A 51 -19.44 -0.40 9.78
C THR A 51 -17.95 -0.02 9.91
N PRO A 52 -17.58 0.76 10.95
CA PRO A 52 -16.20 0.97 11.31
C PRO A 52 -15.53 -0.34 11.71
N THR A 53 -14.26 -0.49 11.34
CA THR A 53 -13.43 -1.64 11.71
C THR A 53 -12.30 -1.18 12.61
N VAL A 54 -12.22 -1.73 13.82
CA VAL A 54 -11.14 -1.44 14.78
C VAL A 54 -10.15 -2.60 14.81
N PHE A 55 -8.91 -2.34 14.39
CA PHE A 55 -7.85 -3.33 14.34
C PHE A 55 -6.98 -3.36 15.59
N SER A 56 -6.91 -2.25 16.34
CA SER A 56 -6.09 -2.15 17.55
C SER A 56 -6.94 -2.27 18.82
N PRO A 57 -6.56 -3.12 19.79
CA PRO A 57 -7.24 -3.19 21.09
C PRO A 57 -7.31 -1.85 21.82
N MET A 58 -6.30 -0.99 21.62
CA MET A 58 -6.24 0.35 22.18
C MET A 58 -7.49 1.19 21.88
N LEU A 59 -8.01 1.11 20.66
CA LEU A 59 -9.20 1.85 20.24
C LEU A 59 -10.52 1.20 20.66
N ARG A 60 -10.52 -0.08 21.07
CA ARG A 60 -11.75 -0.74 21.56
C ARG A 60 -12.28 -0.12 22.85
N SER A 61 -11.39 0.47 23.65
CA SER A 61 -11.77 1.23 24.85
C SER A 61 -12.23 2.66 24.56
N ASN A 62 -12.15 3.10 23.30
CA ASN A 62 -12.40 4.47 22.87
C ASN A 62 -13.42 4.51 21.70
N LEU A 63 -14.50 3.75 21.80
CA LEU A 63 -15.54 3.72 20.75
C LEU A 63 -16.17 5.09 20.51
N SER A 64 -16.27 5.94 21.55
CA SER A 64 -16.75 7.32 21.43
C SER A 64 -15.95 8.16 20.44
N PHE A 65 -14.64 7.90 20.28
CA PHE A 65 -13.81 8.57 19.27
C PHE A 65 -14.20 8.13 17.85
N ILE A 66 -14.47 6.83 17.66
CA ILE A 66 -14.93 6.28 16.37
C ILE A 66 -16.32 6.82 16.03
N ASP A 67 -17.22 6.91 17.01
CA ASP A 67 -18.56 7.45 16.80
C ASP A 67 -18.53 8.93 16.41
N LYS A 68 -17.64 9.74 17.03
CA LYS A 68 -17.40 11.13 16.60
C LYS A 68 -16.97 11.22 15.14
N LEU A 69 -16.05 10.37 14.71
CA LEU A 69 -15.62 10.30 13.30
C LEU A 69 -16.75 9.88 12.35
N ARG A 70 -17.73 9.09 12.82
CA ARG A 70 -18.86 8.64 11.99
C ARG A 70 -19.92 9.70 11.73
N HIS A 71 -20.17 10.58 12.70
CA HIS A 71 -21.29 11.51 12.65
C HIS A 71 -20.92 12.87 12.04
N ASN A 72 -19.83 12.92 11.26
CA ASN A 72 -19.26 14.15 10.68
C ASN A 72 -18.94 15.25 11.70
N ASP A 73 -18.88 14.90 12.99
CA ASP A 73 -18.40 15.75 14.08
C ASP A 73 -16.86 15.76 14.07
N PHE A 74 -16.28 15.78 12.87
CA PHE A 74 -14.85 15.91 12.63
C PHE A 74 -14.46 17.24 13.27
N PRO A 75 -13.67 17.25 14.36
CA PRO A 75 -13.54 18.45 15.16
C PRO A 75 -12.98 19.57 14.29
N ALA A 76 -13.79 20.60 14.08
CA ALA A 76 -13.30 21.85 13.51
C ALA A 76 -12.08 22.28 14.33
N GLY A 77 -10.93 22.47 13.68
CA GLY A 77 -9.69 22.88 14.34
C GLY A 77 -8.64 21.78 14.57
N LEU A 78 -8.82 20.55 14.07
CA LEU A 78 -7.69 19.60 14.02
C LEU A 78 -6.57 20.12 13.12
N GLN A 79 -5.32 19.99 13.59
CA GLN A 79 -4.15 20.41 12.85
C GLN A 79 -3.94 19.53 11.61
N VAL A 80 -3.98 20.13 10.42
CA VAL A 80 -3.54 19.48 9.18
C VAL A 80 -2.02 19.35 9.22
N ILE A 81 -1.53 18.11 9.14
CA ILE A 81 -0.10 17.79 9.17
C ILE A 81 0.44 17.35 7.80
N GLY A 82 -0.44 17.10 6.83
CA GLY A 82 -0.05 16.76 5.47
C GLY A 82 -1.21 16.89 4.48
N ARG A 83 -0.89 17.31 3.26
CA ARG A 83 -1.78 17.31 2.10
C ARG A 83 -1.06 16.60 0.96
N GLY A 84 -1.68 15.60 0.35
CA GLY A 84 -1.08 14.86 -0.77
C GLY A 84 -2.13 14.28 -1.71
N GLY A 85 -1.67 13.57 -2.75
CA GLY A 85 -2.56 12.98 -3.77
C GLY A 85 -3.58 11.97 -3.23
N CYS A 86 -3.35 11.42 -2.03
CA CYS A 86 -4.25 10.49 -1.36
C CYS A 86 -5.17 11.17 -0.31
N GLY A 87 -5.21 12.50 -0.28
CA GLY A 87 -6.06 13.28 0.63
C GLY A 87 -5.30 14.03 1.73
N GLU A 88 -6.02 14.37 2.80
CA GLU A 88 -5.53 15.18 3.92
C GLU A 88 -5.23 14.31 5.14
N VAL A 89 -4.18 14.66 5.87
CA VAL A 89 -3.78 13.99 7.10
C VAL A 89 -3.86 14.98 8.26
N TYR A 90 -4.52 14.56 9.32
CA TYR A 90 -4.81 15.33 10.52
C TYR A 90 -4.14 14.69 11.73
N LYS A 91 -3.63 15.52 12.65
CA LYS A 91 -3.16 15.07 13.96
C LYS A 91 -4.30 15.16 14.97
N ALA A 92 -4.49 14.12 15.77
CA ALA A 92 -5.43 14.11 16.88
C ALA A 92 -4.81 13.41 18.11
N GLU A 93 -5.50 13.48 19.24
CA GLU A 93 -5.10 12.80 20.48
C GLU A 93 -6.21 11.87 20.96
N LEU A 94 -5.83 10.67 21.37
CA LEU A 94 -6.69 9.66 21.96
C LEU A 94 -6.42 9.57 23.46
N LEU A 95 -7.46 9.53 24.29
CA LEU A 95 -7.31 9.33 25.73
C LEU A 95 -7.41 7.84 26.07
N VAL A 96 -6.28 7.20 26.40
CA VAL A 96 -6.24 5.77 26.73
C VAL A 96 -5.70 5.60 28.14
N SER A 97 -6.53 5.08 29.05
CA SER A 97 -6.16 4.88 30.46
C SER A 97 -5.55 6.13 31.11
N GLY A 98 -6.13 7.30 30.83
CA GLY A 98 -5.66 8.60 31.34
C GLY A 98 -4.44 9.20 30.62
N ARG A 99 -3.85 8.52 29.63
CA ARG A 99 -2.74 9.03 28.82
C ARG A 99 -3.22 9.53 27.47
N ARG A 100 -2.71 10.67 27.02
CA ARG A 100 -2.94 11.19 25.68
C ARG A 100 -1.96 10.53 24.71
N ILE A 101 -2.51 9.84 23.71
CA ILE A 101 -1.75 9.15 22.68
C ILE A 101 -1.98 9.87 21.36
N PRO A 102 -0.94 10.40 20.70
CA PRO A 102 -1.09 11.06 19.42
C PRO A 102 -1.41 10.03 18.33
N ILE A 103 -2.35 10.38 17.46
CA ILE A 103 -2.77 9.59 16.30
C ILE A 103 -2.81 10.46 15.05
N ALA A 104 -2.69 9.81 13.89
CA ALA A 104 -2.86 10.44 12.59
C ALA A 104 -4.14 9.94 11.94
N ILE A 105 -4.93 10.83 11.36
CA ILE A 105 -6.16 10.49 10.65
C ILE A 105 -6.00 10.91 9.20
N LYS A 106 -5.96 9.94 8.30
CA LYS A 106 -5.92 10.18 6.85
C LYS A 106 -7.33 10.11 6.29
N LYS A 107 -7.80 11.21 5.69
CA LYS A 107 -9.08 11.30 4.99
C LYS A 107 -8.85 10.98 3.52
N VAL A 108 -9.28 9.80 3.08
CA VAL A 108 -9.23 9.38 1.67
C VAL A 108 -10.60 9.67 1.06
N LEU A 109 -10.66 10.61 0.11
CA LEU A 109 -11.90 10.93 -0.59
C LEU A 109 -12.33 9.74 -1.44
N GLN A 110 -13.64 9.48 -1.46
CA GLN A 110 -14.24 8.56 -2.42
C GLN A 110 -14.73 9.38 -3.62
N PRO A 111 -14.70 8.82 -4.84
CA PRO A 111 -15.30 9.48 -5.99
C PRO A 111 -16.79 9.68 -5.74
N SER A 112 -17.21 10.93 -5.53
CA SER A 112 -18.62 11.30 -5.56
C SER A 112 -18.97 11.59 -7.01
N LEU A 113 -19.56 10.62 -7.69
CA LEU A 113 -20.29 10.89 -8.92
C LEU A 113 -21.73 11.21 -8.52
N ASP A 114 -22.30 12.27 -9.11
CA ASP A 114 -23.71 12.62 -8.89
C ASP A 114 -24.59 11.41 -9.21
N ALA A 115 -25.03 10.71 -8.15
CA ALA A 115 -25.75 9.44 -8.26
C ALA A 115 -27.05 9.57 -9.05
N ALA A 116 -27.54 10.79 -9.27
CA ALA A 116 -28.72 11.11 -10.04
C ALA A 116 -28.58 10.86 -11.56
N ASN A 117 -27.36 10.82 -12.12
CA ASN A 117 -27.13 10.73 -13.57
C ASN A 117 -26.36 9.47 -14.02
N LEU A 118 -26.06 8.54 -13.10
CA LEU A 118 -25.29 7.34 -13.42
C LEU A 118 -26.19 6.24 -13.98
N THR A 119 -25.74 5.62 -15.06
CA THR A 119 -26.31 4.38 -15.59
C THR A 119 -26.18 3.24 -14.57
N GLU A 120 -26.97 2.18 -14.75
CA GLU A 120 -26.91 1.01 -13.86
C GLU A 120 -25.55 0.29 -13.93
N GLU A 121 -24.87 0.35 -15.08
CA GLU A 121 -23.53 -0.19 -15.29
C GLU A 121 -22.46 0.61 -14.53
N GLU A 122 -22.49 1.94 -14.60
CA GLU A 122 -21.57 2.81 -13.86
C GLU A 122 -21.74 2.63 -12.34
N ASN A 123 -22.99 2.52 -11.87
CA ASN A 123 -23.29 2.20 -10.47
C ASN A 123 -22.74 0.83 -10.05
N ARG A 124 -22.76 -0.17 -10.94
CA ARG A 124 -22.18 -1.50 -10.66
C ARG A 124 -20.66 -1.45 -10.60
N LEU A 125 -20.02 -0.72 -11.51
CA LEU A 125 -18.57 -0.52 -11.54
C LEU A 125 -18.08 0.22 -10.28
N LEU A 126 -18.77 1.29 -9.89
CA LEU A 126 -18.46 2.06 -8.69
C LEU A 126 -18.53 1.18 -7.43
N ARG A 127 -19.63 0.43 -7.25
CA ARG A 127 -19.76 -0.51 -6.12
C ARG A 127 -18.71 -1.62 -6.14
N PHE A 128 -18.28 -2.05 -7.31
CA PHE A 128 -17.18 -3.01 -7.40
C PHE A 128 -15.87 -2.39 -6.94
N GLN A 129 -15.55 -1.18 -7.42
CA GLN A 129 -14.35 -0.43 -7.01
C GLN A 129 -14.34 -0.17 -5.51
N MET A 130 -15.42 0.39 -4.93
CA MET A 130 -15.54 0.65 -3.49
C MET A 130 -15.29 -0.62 -2.64
N ARG A 131 -15.75 -1.79 -3.11
CA ARG A 131 -15.46 -3.07 -2.43
C ARG A 131 -14.00 -3.46 -2.52
N GLN A 132 -13.32 -3.22 -3.65
CA GLN A 132 -11.87 -3.43 -3.76
C GLN A 132 -11.11 -2.49 -2.80
N ILE A 133 -11.46 -1.20 -2.78
CA ILE A 133 -10.92 -0.20 -1.86
C ILE A 133 -10.98 -0.71 -0.42
N ARG A 134 -12.19 -1.10 0.01
CA ARG A 134 -12.43 -1.61 1.35
C ARG A 134 -11.65 -2.88 1.63
N SER A 135 -11.66 -3.85 0.72
CA SER A 135 -10.94 -5.12 0.88
C SER A 135 -9.45 -4.92 1.14
N GLU A 136 -8.83 -3.98 0.43
CA GLU A 136 -7.42 -3.64 0.60
C GLU A 136 -7.16 -2.90 1.91
N ILE A 137 -8.00 -1.93 2.29
CA ILE A 137 -7.93 -1.27 3.61
C ILE A 137 -8.00 -2.32 4.74
N LEU A 138 -8.92 -3.28 4.63
CA LEU A 138 -9.06 -4.37 5.59
C LEU A 138 -7.84 -5.31 5.60
N THR A 139 -7.22 -5.53 4.44
CA THR A 139 -5.95 -6.28 4.34
C THR A 139 -4.84 -5.53 5.06
N VAL A 140 -4.71 -4.23 4.83
CA VAL A 140 -3.75 -3.35 5.52
C VAL A 140 -3.96 -3.34 7.03
N GLY A 141 -5.21 -3.23 7.47
CA GLY A 141 -5.55 -3.22 8.89
C GLY A 141 -5.14 -4.47 9.67
N ARG A 142 -5.10 -5.62 9.00
CA ARG A 142 -4.73 -6.90 9.61
C ARG A 142 -3.22 -7.15 9.64
N MET A 143 -2.43 -6.42 8.85
CA MET A 143 -0.98 -6.60 8.82
C MET A 143 -0.31 -6.11 10.11
N ARG A 144 0.71 -6.85 10.54
CA ARG A 144 1.48 -6.57 11.76
C ARG A 144 2.95 -6.86 11.48
N HIS A 145 3.75 -5.80 11.45
CA HIS A 145 5.20 -5.87 11.33
C HIS A 145 5.84 -4.61 11.92
N PRO A 146 6.98 -4.69 12.62
CA PRO A 146 7.67 -3.53 13.20
C PRO A 146 8.11 -2.46 12.19
N ASN A 147 8.18 -2.77 10.90
CA ASN A 147 8.56 -1.79 9.88
C ASN A 147 7.44 -1.45 8.91
N LEU A 148 6.18 -1.75 9.26
CA LEU A 148 5.00 -1.30 8.52
C LEU A 148 4.18 -0.37 9.42
N LEU A 149 3.62 0.68 8.82
CA LEU A 149 2.75 1.61 9.52
C LEU A 149 1.44 0.89 9.90
N ARG A 150 1.12 0.90 11.19
CA ARG A 150 -0.03 0.18 11.73
C ARG A 150 -1.31 0.99 11.56
N LEU A 151 -2.25 0.47 10.76
CA LEU A 151 -3.62 0.96 10.74
C LEU A 151 -4.35 0.51 12.02
N LEU A 152 -4.82 1.47 12.79
CA LEU A 152 -5.50 1.27 14.07
C LEU A 152 -7.01 1.07 13.89
N ALA A 153 -7.64 1.85 13.00
CA ALA A 153 -9.05 1.72 12.65
C ALA A 153 -9.34 2.27 11.25
N HIS A 154 -10.41 1.77 10.65
CA HIS A 154 -11.04 2.27 9.43
C HIS A 154 -12.47 2.69 9.74
N VAL A 155 -12.83 3.92 9.36
CA VAL A 155 -14.18 4.45 9.51
C VAL A 155 -14.70 4.85 8.13
N PRO A 156 -15.60 4.04 7.52
CA PRO A 156 -16.23 4.42 6.26
C PRO A 156 -17.24 5.56 6.48
N GLN A 157 -17.35 6.43 5.48
CA GLN A 157 -18.35 7.48 5.34
C GLN A 157 -18.90 7.45 3.90
N PRO A 158 -20.07 8.06 3.63
CA PRO A 158 -20.61 8.10 2.27
C PRO A 158 -19.63 8.68 1.23
N GLU A 159 -18.90 9.74 1.58
CA GLU A 159 -18.02 10.47 0.65
C GLU A 159 -16.52 10.24 0.87
N CYS A 160 -16.14 9.52 1.94
CA CYS A 160 -14.72 9.33 2.26
C CYS A 160 -14.47 8.10 3.14
N HIS A 161 -13.20 7.75 3.31
CA HIS A 161 -12.75 6.81 4.33
C HIS A 161 -11.77 7.52 5.26
N TYR A 162 -12.03 7.45 6.57
CA TYR A 162 -11.04 7.83 7.57
C TYR A 162 -10.20 6.61 7.95
N LEU A 163 -8.89 6.77 7.84
CA LEU A 163 -7.90 5.77 8.22
C LEU A 163 -7.11 6.32 9.41
N VAL A 164 -7.23 5.64 10.56
CA VAL A 164 -6.61 6.06 11.82
C VAL A 164 -5.32 5.27 12.01
N TYR A 165 -4.21 5.97 12.15
CA TYR A 165 -2.85 5.43 12.32
C TYR A 165 -2.22 5.92 13.62
N GLU A 166 -1.16 5.23 14.03
CA GLU A 166 -0.23 5.76 15.03
C GLU A 166 0.45 7.02 14.46
N PHE A 167 0.63 8.05 15.29
CA PHE A 167 1.34 9.26 14.88
C PHE A 167 2.84 9.01 14.85
N MET A 168 3.50 9.45 13.78
CA MET A 168 4.93 9.32 13.57
C MET A 168 5.58 10.68 13.81
N HIS A 169 6.24 10.84 14.97
CA HIS A 169 6.67 12.16 15.47
C HIS A 169 7.65 12.88 14.56
N TYR A 170 8.55 12.14 13.90
CA TYR A 170 9.53 12.73 12.98
C TYR A 170 8.97 12.95 11.58
N GLY A 171 7.74 12.50 11.31
CA GLY A 171 7.12 12.60 9.99
C GLY A 171 7.78 11.65 8.98
N SER A 172 7.91 12.10 7.74
CA SER A 172 8.50 11.30 6.66
C SER A 172 10.04 11.40 6.64
N LEU A 173 10.70 10.34 6.17
CA LEU A 173 12.14 10.32 5.92
C LEU A 173 12.54 11.42 4.93
N HIS A 174 11.68 11.72 3.95
CA HIS A 174 11.88 12.84 3.02
C HIS A 174 12.03 14.18 3.75
N ASP A 175 11.12 14.48 4.68
CA ASP A 175 11.12 15.75 5.41
C ASP A 175 12.30 15.84 6.39
N VAL A 176 12.69 14.73 7.00
CA VAL A 176 13.87 14.68 7.87
C VAL A 176 15.16 14.92 7.08
N LEU A 177 15.34 14.24 5.95
CA LEU A 177 16.51 14.46 5.08
C LEU A 177 16.55 15.90 4.52
N LYS A 178 15.40 16.50 4.20
CA LYS A 178 15.31 17.89 3.72
C LYS A 178 15.61 18.95 4.77
N ARG A 179 15.16 18.76 6.03
CA ARG A 179 15.43 19.69 7.14
C ARG A 179 16.92 19.80 7.46
N GLY A 180 17.67 18.78 7.07
CA GLY A 180 19.12 18.75 7.12
C GLY A 180 19.58 17.38 7.53
N ALA A 181 20.38 16.77 6.66
CA ALA A 181 21.13 15.53 6.88
C ALA A 181 21.84 15.40 8.25
N ARG A 182 22.05 16.51 8.97
CA ARG A 182 22.64 16.57 10.31
C ARG A 182 21.79 15.91 11.41
N GLU A 183 20.49 15.74 11.21
CA GLU A 183 19.63 15.02 12.19
C GLU A 183 19.84 13.50 12.15
N LEU A 184 20.35 12.96 11.04
CA LEU A 184 20.53 11.52 10.86
C LEU A 184 22.00 11.18 10.63
N ASP A 185 22.64 10.74 11.72
CA ASP A 185 23.95 10.07 11.64
C ASP A 185 23.87 8.79 10.81
N TRP A 186 25.02 8.30 10.37
CA TRP A 186 25.08 7.10 9.54
C TRP A 186 24.48 5.85 10.23
N PRO A 187 24.77 5.55 11.51
CA PRO A 187 24.13 4.45 12.21
C PRO A 187 22.59 4.50 12.15
N THR A 188 21.99 5.68 12.26
CA THR A 188 20.53 5.83 12.14
C THR A 188 20.05 5.62 10.70
N ARG A 189 20.72 6.19 9.69
CA ARG A 189 20.37 5.97 8.28
C ARG A 189 20.46 4.49 7.89
N TYR A 190 21.48 3.80 8.37
CA TYR A 190 21.67 2.38 8.14
C TYR A 190 20.62 1.53 8.85
N ARG A 191 20.23 1.88 10.09
CA ARG A 191 19.09 1.26 10.80
C ARG A 191 17.77 1.45 10.04
N ILE A 192 17.54 2.64 9.48
CA ILE A 192 16.38 2.94 8.63
C ILE A 192 16.39 2.03 7.39
N ALA A 193 17.53 1.90 6.69
CA ALA A 193 17.66 1.01 5.54
C ALA A 193 17.32 -0.46 5.88
N LEU A 194 17.86 -0.97 6.99
CA LEU A 194 17.55 -2.32 7.49
C LEU A 194 16.06 -2.48 7.81
N GLY A 195 15.43 -1.48 8.43
CA GLY A 195 14.00 -1.47 8.73
C GLY A 195 13.14 -1.55 7.47
N ILE A 196 13.45 -0.73 6.45
CA ILE A 196 12.74 -0.78 5.17
C ILE A 196 12.90 -2.16 4.52
N ALA A 197 14.12 -2.71 4.49
CA ALA A 197 14.38 -4.03 3.93
C ALA A 197 13.57 -5.14 4.63
N ALA A 198 13.49 -5.11 5.97
CA ALA A 198 12.68 -6.05 6.74
C ALA A 198 11.18 -5.90 6.45
N GLY A 199 10.67 -4.68 6.32
CA GLY A 199 9.28 -4.41 5.92
C GLY A 199 8.96 -4.96 4.52
N LEU A 200 9.86 -4.77 3.56
CA LEU A 200 9.70 -5.31 2.20
C LEU A 200 9.77 -6.83 2.16
N GLU A 201 10.68 -7.46 2.91
CA GLU A 201 10.73 -8.92 3.04
C GLU A 201 9.38 -9.46 3.52
N TYR A 202 8.78 -8.83 4.54
CA TYR A 202 7.46 -9.22 5.02
C TYR A 202 6.39 -9.13 3.91
N LEU A 203 6.31 -8.01 3.19
CA LEU A 203 5.30 -7.80 2.14
C LEU A 203 5.46 -8.79 0.97
N HIS A 204 6.69 -9.07 0.56
CA HIS A 204 6.98 -9.85 -0.65
C HIS A 204 7.01 -11.36 -0.41
N MET A 205 7.59 -11.77 0.73
CA MET A 205 7.96 -13.16 1.01
C MET A 205 7.08 -13.81 2.06
N VAL A 206 6.68 -13.07 3.10
CA VAL A 206 5.94 -13.61 4.25
C VAL A 206 4.43 -13.50 4.05
N HIS A 207 3.93 -12.35 3.62
CA HIS A 207 2.50 -12.12 3.45
C HIS A 207 1.94 -12.92 2.25
N ARG A 208 0.74 -13.49 2.44
CA ARG A 208 0.00 -14.23 1.42
C ARG A 208 -1.43 -13.69 1.34
N PRO A 209 -1.89 -13.19 0.17
CA PRO A 209 -1.15 -13.07 -1.09
C PRO A 209 0.00 -12.05 -1.02
N ARG A 210 1.00 -12.16 -1.91
CA ARG A 210 2.11 -11.20 -1.98
C ARG A 210 1.58 -9.77 -2.14
N ILE A 211 2.16 -8.82 -1.40
CA ILE A 211 1.84 -7.40 -1.53
C ILE A 211 3.00 -6.69 -2.24
N ILE A 212 2.68 -5.85 -3.22
CA ILE A 212 3.63 -5.00 -3.93
C ILE A 212 3.22 -3.57 -3.61
N HIS A 213 4.16 -2.75 -3.12
CA HIS A 213 3.89 -1.40 -2.66
C HIS A 213 3.65 -0.42 -3.81
N ARG A 214 4.44 -0.49 -4.89
CA ARG A 214 4.33 0.31 -6.14
C ARG A 214 4.71 1.79 -6.07
N ASP A 215 4.69 2.41 -4.90
CA ASP A 215 5.07 3.82 -4.70
C ASP A 215 6.03 3.96 -3.51
N LEU A 216 7.02 3.06 -3.42
CA LEU A 216 8.02 3.12 -2.35
C LEU A 216 8.96 4.31 -2.60
N LYS A 217 9.00 5.26 -1.65
CA LYS A 217 9.82 6.48 -1.72
C LYS A 217 10.04 7.05 -0.31
N PRO A 218 11.01 7.95 -0.09
CA PRO A 218 11.27 8.53 1.23
C PRO A 218 10.05 9.21 1.88
N ALA A 219 9.13 9.78 1.08
CA ALA A 219 7.90 10.39 1.61
C ALA A 219 6.90 9.36 2.18
N ASN A 220 7.00 8.09 1.76
CA ASN A 220 6.18 6.98 2.24
C ASN A 220 6.91 6.12 3.29
N ILE A 221 8.09 6.55 3.74
CA ILE A 221 8.77 5.97 4.90
C ILE A 221 8.61 6.95 6.07
N LEU A 222 7.79 6.61 7.05
CA LEU A 222 7.62 7.42 8.25
C LEU A 222 8.58 6.97 9.35
N LEU A 223 8.92 7.88 10.26
CA LEU A 223 9.85 7.64 11.34
C LEU A 223 9.16 7.78 12.70
N ASP A 224 9.26 6.72 13.52
CA ASP A 224 8.77 6.73 14.90
C ASP A 224 9.74 7.43 15.87
N ASP A 225 9.40 7.44 17.15
CA ASP A 225 10.11 8.16 18.23
C ASP A 225 11.57 7.71 18.37
N GLY A 226 11.88 6.46 17.98
CA GLY A 226 13.23 5.91 17.96
C GLY A 226 13.95 6.06 16.61
N LEU A 227 13.40 6.87 15.70
CA LEU A 227 13.86 7.02 14.32
C LEU A 227 13.86 5.68 13.55
N ASN A 228 12.94 4.77 13.88
CA ASN A 228 12.79 3.52 13.14
C ASN A 228 11.82 3.69 11.98
N ALA A 229 12.15 3.06 10.85
CA ALA A 229 11.36 3.15 9.63
C ALA A 229 10.05 2.37 9.72
N ARG A 230 8.95 3.02 9.31
CA ARG A 230 7.62 2.46 9.10
C ARG A 230 7.18 2.74 7.67
N ILE A 231 7.08 1.71 6.84
CA ILE A 231 6.57 1.82 5.47
C ILE A 231 5.07 2.15 5.55
N ALA A 232 4.64 3.23 4.91
CA ALA A 232 3.26 3.70 4.82
C ALA A 232 2.71 3.52 3.41
N ASP A 233 1.40 3.67 3.21
CA ASP A 233 0.72 3.71 1.89
C ASP A 233 0.91 2.48 0.96
N PHE A 234 1.39 1.35 1.50
CA PHE A 234 1.67 0.08 0.81
C PHE A 234 0.44 -0.77 0.40
N GLY A 235 -0.78 -0.24 0.56
CA GLY A 235 -2.03 -0.92 0.21
C GLY A 235 -3.16 0.02 -0.20
N LEU A 236 -2.83 1.26 -0.58
CA LEU A 236 -3.76 2.20 -1.22
C LEU A 236 -3.41 2.46 -2.69
N ALA A 237 -2.21 2.07 -3.13
CA ALA A 237 -1.71 2.28 -4.49
C ALA A 237 -2.42 1.46 -5.58
N LYS A 238 -3.22 0.44 -5.21
CA LYS A 238 -4.11 -0.29 -6.12
C LYS A 238 -5.56 0.19 -6.04
N VAL A 239 -5.87 1.00 -5.04
CA VAL A 239 -7.22 1.23 -4.51
C VAL A 239 -7.80 2.53 -4.99
N VAL A 240 -6.98 3.54 -5.25
CA VAL A 240 -7.46 4.71 -5.96
C VAL A 240 -7.50 4.32 -7.43
N PRO A 241 -8.66 4.03 -8.05
CA PRO A 241 -8.72 3.98 -9.49
C PRO A 241 -8.24 5.33 -10.00
N ASP A 242 -7.39 5.30 -11.03
CA ASP A 242 -6.78 6.43 -11.75
C ASP A 242 -7.79 7.40 -12.40
N PHE A 243 -9.04 7.42 -11.94
CA PHE A 243 -10.19 8.12 -12.49
C PHE A 243 -10.25 9.61 -12.14
N ILE A 244 -9.29 10.14 -11.37
CA ILE A 244 -9.10 11.60 -11.31
C ILE A 244 -8.64 12.13 -12.69
N SER A 245 -8.19 11.25 -13.58
CA SER A 245 -7.88 11.59 -14.97
C SER A 245 -8.97 11.01 -15.89
N GLY A 246 -9.69 11.89 -16.59
CA GLY A 246 -10.86 11.58 -17.42
C GLY A 246 -10.64 10.54 -18.54
N PRO A 247 -11.66 10.29 -19.40
CA PRO A 247 -11.79 9.11 -20.29
C PRO A 247 -10.72 8.93 -21.39
N PHE A 248 -9.62 9.67 -21.36
CA PHE A 248 -8.55 9.68 -22.37
C PHE A 248 -7.14 9.59 -21.79
N SER A 249 -6.93 9.08 -20.57
CA SER A 249 -5.58 8.91 -20.02
C SER A 249 -4.97 7.56 -20.38
N SER A 250 -4.07 7.62 -21.35
CA SER A 250 -3.21 6.58 -21.89
C SER A 250 -2.25 5.98 -20.84
N ARG A 251 -2.07 4.64 -20.87
CA ARG A 251 -0.98 3.88 -20.20
C ARG A 251 -0.76 4.21 -18.70
N ASN A 252 -1.55 3.59 -17.83
CA ASN A 252 -1.58 3.83 -16.38
C ASN A 252 -0.31 3.32 -15.64
N ILE A 253 0.66 4.21 -15.45
CA ILE A 253 1.84 3.99 -14.62
C ILE A 253 1.69 4.81 -13.35
N ALA A 254 1.57 4.15 -12.21
CA ALA A 254 1.47 4.79 -10.90
C ALA A 254 2.82 4.78 -10.17
N GLY A 255 3.18 5.89 -9.52
CA GLY A 255 4.42 5.98 -8.74
C GLY A 255 5.07 7.35 -8.86
N THR A 256 6.23 7.51 -8.22
CA THR A 256 6.97 8.78 -8.21
C THR A 256 8.16 8.73 -9.16
N VAL A 257 8.23 9.70 -10.08
CA VAL A 257 9.35 9.84 -11.03
C VAL A 257 10.69 9.83 -10.29
N GLY A 258 11.64 9.06 -10.81
CA GLY A 258 12.95 8.81 -10.19
C GLY A 258 13.01 7.58 -9.28
N TYR A 259 11.86 7.05 -8.84
CA TYR A 259 11.77 5.78 -8.08
C TYR A 259 11.12 4.65 -8.89
N ILE A 260 10.42 4.98 -9.99
CA ILE A 260 9.77 4.00 -10.86
C ILE A 260 10.82 3.19 -11.62
N ALA A 261 10.70 1.86 -11.56
CA ALA A 261 11.55 0.95 -12.30
C ALA A 261 11.34 1.05 -13.83
N PRO A 262 12.41 0.98 -14.64
CA PRO A 262 12.33 1.25 -16.09
C PRO A 262 11.40 0.28 -16.85
N GLU A 263 11.35 -0.98 -16.45
CA GLU A 263 10.49 -2.00 -17.07
C GLU A 263 9.00 -1.73 -16.88
N TYR A 264 8.63 -0.96 -15.85
CA TYR A 264 7.23 -0.66 -15.57
C TYR A 264 6.64 0.27 -16.65
N PHE A 265 7.47 1.16 -17.22
CA PHE A 265 7.08 1.98 -18.37
C PHE A 265 6.85 1.17 -19.64
N GLN A 266 7.52 0.03 -19.78
CA GLN A 266 7.50 -0.78 -21.00
C GLN A 266 6.37 -1.83 -20.96
N THR A 267 6.24 -2.51 -19.83
CA THR A 267 5.35 -3.67 -19.69
C THR A 267 4.02 -3.33 -19.04
N LEU A 268 3.90 -2.16 -18.39
CA LEU A 268 2.77 -1.79 -17.52
C LEU A 268 2.48 -2.81 -16.41
N SER A 269 3.43 -3.70 -16.14
CA SER A 269 3.33 -4.73 -15.11
C SER A 269 4.35 -4.47 -14.02
N CYS A 270 3.86 -4.26 -12.80
CA CYS A 270 4.68 -4.02 -11.62
C CYS A 270 4.75 -5.30 -10.79
N THR A 271 5.97 -5.82 -10.61
CA THR A 271 6.27 -6.97 -9.73
C THR A 271 6.93 -6.49 -8.44
N ASP A 272 7.24 -7.40 -7.51
CA ASP A 272 8.07 -7.08 -6.34
C ASP A 272 9.43 -6.49 -6.72
N LYS A 273 9.97 -6.80 -7.91
CA LYS A 273 11.24 -6.22 -8.40
C LYS A 273 11.17 -4.71 -8.64
N CYS A 274 9.99 -4.14 -8.84
CA CYS A 274 9.84 -2.69 -8.95
C CYS A 274 10.00 -2.01 -7.58
N ASP A 275 9.51 -2.64 -6.50
CA ASP A 275 9.76 -2.17 -5.13
C ASP A 275 11.25 -2.30 -4.78
N ILE A 276 11.94 -3.34 -5.25
CA ILE A 276 13.40 -3.50 -5.07
C ILE A 276 14.16 -2.37 -5.75
N TYR A 277 13.80 -2.01 -6.99
CA TYR A 277 14.39 -0.86 -7.68
C TYR A 277 14.19 0.42 -6.87
N SER A 278 12.94 0.68 -6.45
CA SER A 278 12.59 1.86 -5.64
C SER A 278 13.42 1.91 -4.35
N PHE A 279 13.62 0.76 -3.70
CA PHE A 279 14.43 0.64 -2.50
C PHE A 279 15.92 0.92 -2.77
N GLY A 280 16.47 0.44 -3.90
CA GLY A 280 17.82 0.77 -4.32
C GLY A 280 18.04 2.28 -4.49
N VAL A 281 17.06 2.99 -5.06
CA VAL A 281 17.10 4.46 -5.12
C VAL A 281 17.10 5.07 -3.71
N ILE A 282 16.28 4.56 -2.78
CA ILE A 282 16.27 5.04 -1.37
C ILE A 282 17.63 4.80 -0.70
N LEU A 283 18.28 3.67 -0.93
CA LEU A 283 19.62 3.40 -0.40
C LEU A 283 20.64 4.44 -0.91
N ALA A 284 20.58 4.79 -2.20
CA ALA A 284 21.40 5.85 -2.75
C ALA A 284 21.10 7.22 -2.10
N VAL A 285 19.83 7.56 -1.90
CA VAL A 285 19.42 8.80 -1.21
C VAL A 285 19.97 8.84 0.22
N LEU A 286 19.89 7.74 0.97
CA LEU A 286 20.37 7.66 2.36
C LEU A 286 21.88 7.90 2.47
N VAL A 287 22.68 7.38 1.53
CA VAL A 287 24.14 7.55 1.55
C VAL A 287 24.56 8.91 1.02
N THR A 288 23.94 9.37 -0.08
CA THR A 288 24.39 10.58 -0.81
C THR A 288 23.79 11.88 -0.25
N GLY A 289 22.68 11.76 0.48
CA GLY A 289 21.86 12.89 0.93
C GLY A 289 21.13 13.61 -0.21
N LYS A 290 21.16 13.08 -1.45
CA LYS A 290 20.59 13.71 -2.65
C LYS A 290 19.35 12.97 -3.11
N PHE A 291 18.31 13.71 -3.49
CA PHE A 291 17.09 13.15 -4.07
C PHE A 291 17.19 13.03 -5.59
N PRO A 292 16.46 12.12 -6.25
CA PRO A 292 16.51 11.97 -7.71
C PRO A 292 16.23 13.26 -8.51
N ASN A 293 15.51 14.22 -7.93
CA ASN A 293 15.17 15.50 -8.55
C ASN A 293 16.07 16.67 -8.10
N ASP A 294 17.21 16.38 -7.46
CA ASP A 294 18.17 17.38 -7.04
C ASP A 294 18.80 18.07 -8.26
N VAL A 295 18.93 19.40 -8.21
CA VAL A 295 19.54 20.21 -9.28
C VAL A 295 21.00 19.82 -9.50
N PHE A 296 21.66 19.25 -8.49
CA PHE A 296 22.99 18.69 -8.59
C PHE A 296 23.17 17.80 -9.83
N PHE A 297 22.21 16.92 -10.13
CA PHE A 297 22.33 15.99 -11.26
C PHE A 297 22.24 16.67 -12.63
N GLN A 298 21.69 17.88 -12.71
CA GLN A 298 21.67 18.69 -13.93
C GLN A 298 23.05 19.30 -14.23
N MET A 299 23.94 19.33 -13.25
CA MET A 299 25.31 19.84 -13.36
C MET A 299 26.33 18.72 -13.57
N THR A 300 25.88 17.47 -13.69
CA THR A 300 26.73 16.30 -13.91
C THR A 300 26.43 15.67 -15.27
N ASP A 301 27.37 14.89 -15.81
CA ASP A 301 27.17 14.15 -17.07
C ASP A 301 26.04 13.10 -16.97
N GLU A 302 25.72 12.67 -15.74
CA GLU A 302 24.67 11.69 -15.44
C GLU A 302 23.45 12.37 -14.81
N MET A 303 22.37 12.52 -15.58
CA MET A 303 21.15 13.22 -15.13
C MET A 303 20.33 12.45 -14.08
N PHE A 304 20.64 11.17 -13.85
CA PHE A 304 19.93 10.31 -12.90
C PHE A 304 20.85 9.84 -11.80
N ILE A 305 20.36 9.86 -10.55
CA ILE A 305 21.12 9.46 -9.36
C ILE A 305 21.80 8.08 -9.51
N ILE A 306 21.13 7.09 -10.10
CA ILE A 306 21.69 5.75 -10.25
C ILE A 306 22.83 5.70 -11.28
N GLY A 307 22.69 6.42 -12.40
CA GLY A 307 23.77 6.56 -13.39
C GLY A 307 24.99 7.23 -12.76
N TRP A 308 24.76 8.33 -12.04
CA TRP A 308 25.79 9.07 -11.32
C TRP A 308 26.49 8.21 -10.26
N VAL A 309 25.75 7.50 -9.40
CA VAL A 309 26.32 6.60 -8.39
C VAL A 309 27.18 5.51 -9.05
N ARG A 310 26.72 4.89 -10.15
CA ARG A 310 27.50 3.87 -10.88
C ARG A 310 28.80 4.45 -11.44
N SER A 311 28.76 5.67 -11.98
CA SER A 311 29.93 6.37 -12.51
C SER A 311 30.94 6.68 -11.39
N VAL A 312 30.48 7.28 -10.30
CA VAL A 312 31.34 7.63 -9.15
C VAL A 312 31.96 6.41 -8.49
N LEU A 313 31.22 5.31 -8.33
CA LEU A 313 31.75 4.06 -7.76
C LEU A 313 32.88 3.43 -8.58
N ARG A 314 33.03 3.79 -9.87
CA ARG A 314 34.11 3.34 -10.76
C ARG A 314 35.27 4.33 -10.84
N SER A 315 35.12 5.52 -10.26
CA SER A 315 36.16 6.56 -10.23
C SER A 315 37.26 6.25 -9.22
N ASP A 316 38.37 6.98 -9.31
CA ASP A 316 39.48 6.88 -8.36
C ASP A 316 39.10 7.28 -6.92
N ASN A 317 38.03 8.08 -6.75
CA ASN A 317 37.57 8.55 -5.45
C ASN A 317 36.06 8.38 -5.26
N PRO A 318 35.58 7.15 -4.95
CA PRO A 318 34.16 6.87 -4.77
C PRO A 318 33.56 7.57 -3.53
N LYS A 319 34.39 8.03 -2.59
CA LYS A 319 33.92 8.70 -1.35
C LYS A 319 33.24 10.04 -1.64
N VAL A 320 33.43 10.64 -2.82
CA VAL A 320 32.70 11.85 -3.24
C VAL A 320 31.18 11.61 -3.35
N ALA A 321 30.74 10.35 -3.45
CA ALA A 321 29.32 10.03 -3.42
C ALA A 321 28.68 10.25 -2.04
N ILE A 322 29.47 10.18 -0.96
CA ILE A 322 28.97 10.20 0.42
C ILE A 322 28.51 11.61 0.77
N ASP A 323 27.37 11.70 1.46
CA ASP A 323 26.87 12.94 2.05
C ASP A 323 28.00 13.61 2.87
N PRO A 324 28.39 14.86 2.58
CA PRO A 324 29.47 15.54 3.29
C PRO A 324 29.29 15.59 4.81
N ASN A 325 28.06 15.52 5.32
CA ASN A 325 27.79 15.48 6.77
C ASN A 325 28.13 14.12 7.42
N LEU A 326 28.37 13.08 6.62
CA LEU A 326 28.71 11.73 7.08
C LEU A 326 30.21 11.42 6.92
N VAL A 327 30.96 12.25 6.21
CA VAL A 327 32.40 12.05 5.98
C VAL A 327 33.19 12.27 7.27
N GLY A 328 34.18 11.42 7.53
CA GLY A 328 35.04 11.47 8.71
C GLY A 328 34.53 10.65 9.89
N CYS A 329 33.43 9.91 9.75
CA CYS A 329 32.89 9.06 10.81
C CYS A 329 33.53 7.65 10.87
N GLY A 330 34.39 7.30 9.91
CA GLY A 330 35.09 6.00 9.87
C GLY A 330 34.24 4.85 9.32
N LEU A 331 33.03 5.13 8.83
CA LEU A 331 32.09 4.14 8.28
C LEU A 331 31.89 4.28 6.76
N GLU A 332 32.80 4.97 6.07
CA GLU A 332 32.71 5.25 4.64
C GLU A 332 32.71 3.97 3.81
N GLU A 333 33.50 2.97 4.17
CA GLU A 333 33.52 1.68 3.46
C GLU A 333 32.17 0.96 3.57
N GLN A 334 31.51 1.04 4.73
CA GLN A 334 30.15 0.51 4.91
C GLN A 334 29.14 1.26 4.02
N MET A 335 29.26 2.58 3.89
CA MET A 335 28.41 3.38 2.99
C MET A 335 28.63 3.00 1.52
N LEU A 336 29.88 2.80 1.10
CA LEU A 336 30.20 2.38 -0.27
C LEU A 336 29.65 0.98 -0.58
N LEU A 337 29.66 0.06 0.39
CA LEU A 337 29.00 -1.24 0.25
C LEU A 337 27.48 -1.11 0.10
N VAL A 338 26.84 -0.20 0.84
CA VAL A 338 25.41 0.10 0.67
C VAL A 338 25.12 0.66 -0.72
N LEU A 339 25.97 1.53 -1.28
CA LEU A 339 25.84 2.01 -2.66
C LEU A 339 25.99 0.89 -3.69
N LYS A 340 26.87 -0.08 -3.46
CA LYS A 340 26.97 -1.27 -4.33
C LYS A 340 25.68 -2.09 -4.31
N ILE A 341 25.08 -2.30 -3.13
CA ILE A 341 23.76 -2.95 -3.00
C ILE A 341 22.69 -2.14 -3.72
N ALA A 342 22.71 -0.80 -3.61
CA ALA A 342 21.81 0.08 -4.35
C ALA A 342 21.91 -0.18 -5.87
N CYS A 343 23.12 -0.26 -6.42
CA CYS A 343 23.34 -0.58 -7.83
C CYS A 343 22.79 -1.95 -8.25
N PHE A 344 22.92 -2.98 -7.40
CA PHE A 344 22.35 -4.31 -7.65
C PHE A 344 20.81 -4.28 -7.63
N CYS A 345 20.23 -3.53 -6.70
CA CYS A 345 18.78 -3.36 -6.62
C CYS A 345 18.20 -2.66 -7.85
N THR A 346 19.00 -1.85 -8.55
CA THR A 346 18.54 -1.01 -9.67
C THR A 346 19.05 -1.49 -11.04
N TYR A 347 19.44 -2.77 -11.19
CA TYR A 347 19.76 -3.33 -12.52
C TYR A 347 18.59 -3.16 -13.50
N ASP A 348 18.90 -2.94 -14.77
CA ASP A 348 17.86 -2.68 -15.77
C ASP A 348 17.01 -3.92 -16.01
N ASP A 349 17.64 -5.11 -16.07
CA ASP A 349 16.93 -6.39 -16.06
C ASP A 349 16.38 -6.68 -14.64
N PRO A 350 15.03 -6.77 -14.46
CA PRO A 350 14.44 -7.12 -13.18
C PRO A 350 14.84 -8.50 -12.68
N SER A 351 15.21 -9.44 -13.56
CA SER A 351 15.59 -10.80 -13.20
C SER A 351 16.90 -10.84 -12.40
N GLU A 352 17.84 -9.95 -12.72
CA GLU A 352 19.16 -9.81 -12.09
C GLU A 352 19.10 -9.09 -10.74
N ARG A 353 18.02 -8.36 -10.45
CA ARG A 353 17.86 -7.71 -9.15
C ARG A 353 17.75 -8.75 -8.03
N PRO A 354 18.34 -8.53 -6.84
CA PRO A 354 18.09 -9.39 -5.68
C PRO A 354 16.61 -9.39 -5.28
N ASN A 355 16.13 -10.43 -4.60
CA ASN A 355 14.81 -10.36 -3.93
C ASN A 355 14.93 -9.63 -2.57
N SER A 356 13.80 -9.26 -1.95
CA SER A 356 13.80 -8.48 -0.70
C SER A 356 14.50 -9.17 0.47
N LYS A 357 14.45 -10.50 0.55
CA LYS A 357 15.20 -11.27 1.55
C LYS A 357 16.71 -11.18 1.30
N ASP A 358 17.15 -11.33 0.05
CA ASP A 358 18.56 -11.24 -0.32
C ASP A 358 19.12 -9.85 0.01
N VAL A 359 18.39 -8.78 -0.34
CA VAL A 359 18.80 -7.40 -0.01
C VAL A 359 18.95 -7.20 1.48
N ARG A 360 17.97 -7.65 2.28
CA ARG A 360 18.04 -7.56 3.74
C ARG A 360 19.24 -8.32 4.29
N CYS A 361 19.50 -9.53 3.77
CA CYS A 361 20.66 -10.33 4.17
C CYS A 361 21.98 -9.63 3.81
N MET A 362 22.14 -9.15 2.58
CA MET A 362 23.31 -8.39 2.14
C MET A 362 23.56 -7.18 3.04
N LEU A 363 22.52 -6.39 3.34
CA LEU A 363 22.65 -5.25 4.25
C LEU A 363 23.13 -5.74 5.62
N SER A 364 22.46 -6.70 6.25
CA SER A 364 22.80 -7.20 7.60
C SER A 364 24.20 -7.81 7.76
N GLN A 365 24.82 -8.22 6.65
CA GLN A 365 26.16 -8.83 6.64
C GLN A 365 27.30 -7.80 6.52
N ILE A 366 27.00 -6.52 6.28
CA ILE A 366 28.02 -5.48 6.26
C ILE A 366 28.50 -5.26 7.70
N LYS A 367 29.73 -5.69 8.00
CA LYS A 367 30.36 -5.51 9.30
C LYS A 367 30.80 -4.05 9.51
N HIS A 368 30.83 -3.65 10.78
CA HIS A 368 31.40 -2.37 11.23
C HIS A 368 32.91 -2.39 11.19
#